data_AF-A0A0S4WM62-F1
#
_entry.id   AF-A0A0S4WM62-F1
#
_cell.length_a   1.000
_cell.length_b   1.000
_cell.length_c   1.000
_cell.angle_alpha   90.00
_cell.angle_beta   90.00
_cell.angle_gamma   90.00
#
_symmetry.space_group_name_H-M   'P 1'
#
loop_
_entity.id
_entity.type
_entity.pdbx_description
1 polymer ?
#
loop_
_entity_poly.entity_id
_entity_poly.type
_entity_poly.pdbx_seq_one_letter_code
_entity_poly.pdbx_strand_id
1 'polypeptide(L)'
;MWQDREVNRDGLTDAAKASLGSMLAVFVVPTLTAHELLGTTADQPVQDTPEVSEEPAEIDPSSAVELSLDALRQLEWKRFEMLCVWYYEAMGFTVETVPQGADGGVDATLYMKGKPDPIALVQCKAWNTPVKVAPVRALGGVMHTKKVKRGIFWSLTGFIGQPAQDYAKDAGIQLLDGADIVERIRALDAEKRDELLTRVFEGDYQTPTCAACGVKMVVRQSESGSFWGCPNYPKGCRVKLPRAA
;
A
#
# COMPACT_ATOMS: atom_id res chain seq x y z
N MET A 1 -1.49 -9.37 -29.03
CA MET A 1 -1.80 -10.08 -30.29
C MET A 1 -0.70 -11.10 -30.48
N TRP A 2 -1.00 -12.39 -30.40
CA TRP A 2 0.00 -13.43 -30.71
C TRP A 2 0.22 -13.45 -32.22
N GLN A 3 1.49 -13.51 -32.65
CA GLN A 3 1.85 -13.62 -34.06
C GLN A 3 2.63 -14.91 -34.28
N ASP A 4 2.13 -15.78 -35.15
CA ASP A 4 2.77 -17.05 -35.54
C ASP A 4 3.90 -16.82 -36.57
N ARG A 5 4.78 -15.84 -36.31
CA ARG A 5 5.91 -15.50 -37.17
C ARG A 5 7.22 -15.71 -36.42
N GLU A 6 8.06 -16.59 -36.93
CA GLU A 6 9.44 -16.75 -36.45
C GLU A 6 10.32 -15.62 -37.02
N VAL A 7 11.07 -14.94 -36.14
CA VAL A 7 11.99 -13.85 -36.50
C VAL A 7 13.42 -14.29 -36.17
N ASN A 8 14.33 -14.16 -37.14
CA ASN A 8 15.73 -14.52 -36.94
C ASN A 8 16.45 -13.46 -36.09
N ARG A 9 16.96 -13.88 -34.93
CA ARG A 9 17.68 -13.03 -33.97
C ARG A 9 18.90 -12.33 -34.58
N ASP A 10 19.61 -12.98 -35.50
CA ASP A 10 20.86 -12.44 -36.04
C ASP A 10 20.63 -11.15 -36.85
N GLY A 11 19.43 -10.98 -37.39
CA GLY A 11 19.01 -9.78 -38.14
C GLY A 11 18.56 -8.59 -37.28
N LEU A 12 18.57 -8.70 -35.95
CA LEU A 12 18.15 -7.62 -35.04
C LEU A 12 19.34 -6.73 -34.61
N THR A 13 19.08 -5.46 -34.26
CA THR A 13 20.08 -4.58 -33.65
C THR A 13 20.57 -5.11 -32.30
N ASP A 14 21.76 -4.66 -31.87
CA ASP A 14 22.34 -5.05 -30.58
C ASP A 14 21.49 -4.57 -29.39
N ALA A 15 20.82 -3.43 -29.51
CA ALA A 15 19.86 -2.93 -28.51
C ALA A 15 18.62 -3.83 -28.39
N ALA A 16 18.09 -4.29 -29.52
CA ALA A 16 16.99 -5.24 -29.56
C ALA A 16 17.40 -6.60 -28.97
N LYS A 17 18.60 -7.08 -29.30
CA LYS A 17 19.18 -8.33 -28.78
C LYS A 17 19.39 -8.29 -27.27
N ALA A 18 19.81 -7.15 -26.72
CA ALA A 18 19.99 -6.96 -25.28
C ALA A 18 18.64 -6.98 -24.53
N SER A 19 17.59 -6.44 -25.14
CA SER A 19 16.24 -6.39 -24.55
C SER A 19 15.52 -7.74 -24.52
N LEU A 20 15.87 -8.66 -25.43
CA LEU A 20 15.23 -9.98 -25.56
C LEU A 20 15.79 -11.06 -24.61
N GLY A 21 16.84 -10.75 -23.84
CA GLY A 21 17.41 -11.67 -22.86
C GLY A 21 17.99 -12.98 -23.46
N SER A 22 18.29 -13.95 -22.59
CA SER A 22 18.70 -15.31 -22.99
C SER A 22 17.48 -16.24 -23.02
N MET A 23 17.49 -17.22 -23.93
CA MET A 23 16.33 -17.99 -24.40
C MET A 23 15.51 -18.67 -23.29
N LEU A 24 14.17 -18.63 -23.45
CA LEU A 24 13.08 -19.20 -22.62
C LEU A 24 12.48 -18.30 -21.52
N ALA A 25 12.13 -17.05 -21.83
CA ALA A 25 11.16 -16.30 -21.03
C ALA A 25 10.28 -15.37 -21.88
N VAL A 26 9.05 -15.13 -21.43
CA VAL A 26 8.13 -14.15 -22.02
C VAL A 26 8.52 -12.78 -21.47
N PHE A 27 9.02 -11.89 -22.34
CA PHE A 27 9.45 -10.54 -21.96
C PHE A 27 8.46 -9.50 -22.48
N VAL A 28 8.26 -8.43 -21.71
CA VAL A 28 7.59 -7.22 -22.20
C VAL A 28 8.62 -6.41 -22.97
N VAL A 29 8.45 -6.34 -24.28
CA VAL A 29 9.40 -5.67 -25.17
C VAL A 29 9.01 -4.18 -25.32
N PRO A 30 9.95 -3.23 -25.16
CA PRO A 30 9.70 -1.81 -25.43
C PRO A 30 9.21 -1.57 -26.86
N THR A 31 8.40 -0.53 -27.05
CA THR A 31 7.69 -0.22 -28.31
C THR A 31 8.65 -0.03 -29.49
N LEU A 32 9.82 0.55 -29.27
CA LEU A 32 10.83 0.77 -30.32
C LEU A 32 11.35 -0.56 -30.89
N THR A 33 11.71 -1.48 -30.00
CA THR A 33 12.15 -2.84 -30.36
C THR A 33 11.00 -3.65 -30.98
N ALA A 34 9.74 -3.40 -30.57
CA ALA A 34 8.58 -4.02 -31.19
C ALA A 34 8.41 -3.61 -32.66
N HIS A 35 8.62 -2.33 -33.02
CA HIS A 35 8.57 -1.88 -34.42
C HIS A 35 9.65 -2.56 -35.28
N GLU A 36 10.84 -2.79 -34.72
CA GLU A 36 11.94 -3.50 -35.38
C GLU A 36 11.63 -4.99 -35.59
N LEU A 37 11.09 -5.66 -34.55
CA LEU A 37 10.62 -7.05 -34.62
C LEU A 37 9.44 -7.24 -35.59
N LEU A 38 8.61 -6.21 -35.75
CA LEU A 38 7.46 -6.20 -36.65
C LEU A 38 7.83 -5.78 -38.07
N GLY A 39 9.04 -5.24 -38.30
CA GLY A 39 9.55 -4.87 -39.62
C GLY A 39 8.88 -3.63 -40.22
N THR A 40 8.42 -2.69 -39.39
CA THR A 40 7.81 -1.45 -39.83
C THR A 40 8.85 -0.33 -39.83
N THR A 41 9.39 0.03 -40.99
CA THR A 41 10.20 1.25 -41.15
C THR A 41 9.27 2.41 -41.53
N ALA A 42 9.22 3.44 -40.67
CA ALA A 42 8.54 4.69 -41.00
C ALA A 42 9.59 5.71 -41.45
N ASP A 43 9.50 6.14 -42.71
CA ASP A 43 10.29 7.23 -43.27
C ASP A 43 9.44 8.51 -43.34
N GLN A 44 10.06 9.64 -42.98
CA GLN A 44 9.74 11.05 -43.29
C GLN A 44 8.74 11.85 -42.40
N PRO A 45 8.93 13.19 -42.30
CA PRO A 45 9.04 13.91 -41.02
C PRO A 45 7.96 14.99 -40.79
N VAL A 46 7.69 15.35 -39.52
CA VAL A 46 6.85 16.53 -39.18
C VAL A 46 7.40 17.28 -37.95
N GLN A 47 7.97 18.44 -38.25
CA GLN A 47 7.94 19.78 -37.62
C GLN A 47 7.72 19.98 -36.11
N ASP A 48 8.62 20.81 -35.57
CA ASP A 48 8.73 21.34 -34.20
C ASP A 48 7.46 22.00 -33.64
N THR A 49 7.08 21.59 -32.42
CA THR A 49 6.35 22.40 -31.42
C THR A 49 6.74 21.85 -30.03
N PRO A 50 6.99 22.67 -28.99
CA PRO A 50 7.59 22.18 -27.75
C PRO A 50 6.54 21.48 -26.89
N GLU A 51 6.48 20.16 -27.01
CA GLU A 51 5.69 19.30 -26.14
C GLU A 51 6.56 18.93 -24.93
N VAL A 52 6.11 19.34 -23.76
CA VAL A 52 6.69 18.96 -22.47
C VAL A 52 6.52 17.45 -22.36
N SER A 53 7.61 16.72 -22.59
CA SER A 53 7.67 15.27 -22.48
C SER A 53 7.58 14.86 -21.02
N GLU A 54 6.38 14.49 -20.57
CA GLU A 54 6.21 13.61 -19.41
C GLU A 54 6.67 12.20 -19.80
N GLU A 55 8.00 11.98 -19.79
CA GLU A 55 8.54 10.63 -19.77
C GLU A 55 8.10 9.93 -18.47
N PRO A 56 7.60 8.67 -18.53
CA PRO A 56 7.35 7.90 -17.33
C PRO A 56 8.69 7.68 -16.62
N ALA A 57 8.83 8.20 -15.40
CA ALA A 57 10.01 7.96 -14.58
C ALA A 57 10.23 6.44 -14.45
N GLU A 58 11.34 5.96 -15.00
CA GLU A 58 11.82 4.61 -14.77
C GLU A 58 12.05 4.44 -13.27
N ILE A 59 11.22 3.62 -12.62
CA ILE A 59 11.37 3.32 -11.20
C ILE A 59 12.54 2.35 -11.07
N ASP A 60 13.72 2.89 -10.74
CA ASP A 60 14.89 2.12 -10.37
C ASP A 60 14.55 1.21 -9.16
N PRO A 61 14.56 -0.13 -9.31
CA PRO A 61 14.25 -1.07 -8.24
C PRO A 61 15.30 -1.11 -7.11
N SER A 62 16.33 -0.25 -7.15
CA SER A 62 17.47 -0.26 -6.22
C SER A 62 17.58 0.98 -5.30
N SER A 63 16.56 1.85 -5.21
CA SER A 63 16.54 2.83 -4.11
C SER A 63 15.97 2.16 -2.86
N ALA A 64 16.83 1.88 -1.87
CA ALA A 64 16.37 1.47 -0.55
C ALA A 64 15.40 2.55 -0.04
N VAL A 65 14.12 2.20 0.14
CA VAL A 65 13.11 3.16 0.58
C VAL A 65 13.54 3.71 1.94
N GLU A 66 13.87 5.00 1.98
CA GLU A 66 14.26 5.66 3.21
C GLU A 66 13.04 5.78 4.13
N LEU A 67 13.14 5.20 5.32
CA LEU A 67 12.08 5.24 6.32
C LEU A 67 11.84 6.68 6.81
N SER A 68 10.77 7.26 6.32
CA SER A 68 10.27 8.59 6.66
C SER A 68 8.75 8.58 6.82
N LEU A 69 8.20 9.58 7.50
CA LEU A 69 6.76 9.75 7.61
C LEU A 69 6.12 9.97 6.23
N ASP A 70 6.80 10.66 5.32
CA ASP A 70 6.28 10.90 3.98
C ASP A 70 6.25 9.63 3.13
N ALA A 71 7.21 8.72 3.29
CA ALA A 71 7.14 7.39 2.69
C ALA A 71 5.92 6.60 3.22
N LEU A 72 5.68 6.64 4.54
CA LEU A 72 4.52 5.95 5.13
C LEU A 72 3.17 6.56 4.68
N ARG A 73 3.12 7.87 4.42
CA ARG A 73 1.91 8.56 3.92
C ARG A 73 1.53 8.17 2.48
N GLN A 74 2.46 7.62 1.72
CA GLN A 74 2.18 7.11 0.37
C GLN A 74 1.49 5.74 0.38
N LEU A 75 1.51 5.04 1.51
CA LEU A 75 0.86 3.76 1.65
C LEU A 75 -0.66 3.94 1.57
N GLU A 76 -1.28 3.13 0.72
CA GLU A 76 -2.73 2.98 0.73
C GLU A 76 -3.21 2.41 2.07
N TRP A 77 -4.48 2.67 2.40
CA TRP A 77 -5.03 2.37 3.72
C TRP A 77 -4.83 0.93 4.18
N LYS A 78 -4.98 -0.05 3.27
CA LYS A 78 -4.84 -1.46 3.62
C LYS A 78 -3.38 -1.85 3.80
N ARG A 79 -2.46 -1.25 3.04
CA ARG A 79 -1.03 -1.46 3.21
C ARG A 79 -0.55 -0.89 4.55
N PHE A 80 -1.08 0.26 4.97
CA PHE A 80 -0.80 0.81 6.30
C PHE A 80 -1.32 -0.09 7.44
N GLU A 81 -2.51 -0.67 7.32
CA GLU A 81 -2.98 -1.69 8.28
C GLU A 81 -2.03 -2.90 8.33
N MET A 82 -1.53 -3.34 7.17
CA MET A 82 -0.61 -4.47 7.11
C MET A 82 0.78 -4.15 7.66
N LEU A 83 1.29 -2.93 7.47
CA LEU A 83 2.50 -2.46 8.15
C LEU A 83 2.38 -2.65 9.67
N CYS A 84 1.25 -2.28 10.26
CA CYS A 84 1.03 -2.46 11.70
C CYS A 84 1.07 -3.94 12.11
N VAL A 85 0.44 -4.82 11.34
CA VAL A 85 0.43 -6.27 11.60
C VAL A 85 1.85 -6.82 11.54
N TRP A 86 2.56 -6.57 10.43
CA TRP A 86 3.92 -7.06 10.23
C TRP A 86 4.92 -6.49 11.23
N TYR A 87 4.72 -5.26 11.68
CA TYR A 87 5.52 -4.66 12.75
C TYR A 87 5.41 -5.48 14.05
N TYR A 88 4.21 -5.86 14.49
CA TYR A 88 4.05 -6.65 15.71
C TYR A 88 4.48 -8.11 15.54
N GLU A 89 4.34 -8.69 14.33
CA GLU A 89 4.94 -9.99 14.02
C GLU A 89 6.47 -9.94 14.17
N ALA A 90 7.13 -8.89 13.65
CA ALA A 90 8.57 -8.68 13.78
C ALA A 90 9.00 -8.49 15.25
N MET A 91 8.15 -7.90 16.09
CA MET A 91 8.35 -7.85 17.55
C MET A 91 8.17 -9.20 18.25
N GLY A 92 7.76 -10.25 17.55
CA GLY A 92 7.62 -11.61 18.07
C GLY A 92 6.23 -11.94 18.65
N PHE A 93 5.23 -11.09 18.40
CA PHE A 93 3.84 -11.39 18.80
C PHE A 93 3.17 -12.34 17.80
N THR A 94 2.21 -13.12 18.30
CA THR A 94 1.23 -13.77 17.42
C THR A 94 0.12 -12.76 17.15
N VAL A 95 -0.18 -12.51 15.88
CA VAL A 95 -1.13 -11.46 15.46
C VAL A 95 -2.31 -12.09 14.75
N GLU A 96 -3.51 -11.89 15.27
CA GLU A 96 -4.74 -12.27 14.58
C GLU A 96 -5.38 -11.03 13.95
N THR A 97 -5.64 -11.12 12.64
CA THR A 97 -6.36 -10.09 11.88
C THR A 97 -7.79 -10.55 11.61
N VAL A 98 -8.76 -9.65 11.70
CA VAL A 98 -10.11 -9.94 11.21
C VAL A 98 -10.17 -9.83 9.68
N PRO A 99 -10.93 -10.72 9.00
CA PRO A 99 -11.16 -10.61 7.56
C PRO A 99 -11.79 -9.27 7.16
N GLN A 100 -11.58 -8.87 5.90
CA GLN A 100 -12.02 -7.60 5.32
C GLN A 100 -13.51 -7.31 5.56
N GLY A 101 -13.79 -6.11 6.06
CA GLY A 101 -15.14 -5.57 6.24
C GLY A 101 -15.11 -4.30 7.09
N ALA A 102 -16.19 -3.53 7.09
CA ALA A 102 -16.33 -2.29 7.87
C ALA A 102 -16.50 -2.54 9.38
N ASP A 103 -15.95 -3.62 9.91
CA ASP A 103 -16.45 -4.23 11.15
C ASP A 103 -15.51 -4.03 12.35
N GLY A 104 -16.09 -3.57 13.45
CA GLY A 104 -15.53 -3.56 14.80
C GLY A 104 -14.39 -2.58 15.10
N GLY A 105 -13.66 -2.09 14.11
CA GLY A 105 -12.60 -1.10 14.31
C GLY A 105 -11.32 -1.64 14.97
N VAL A 106 -11.11 -2.96 15.04
CA VAL A 106 -9.83 -3.55 15.48
C VAL A 106 -9.18 -4.21 14.28
N ASP A 107 -7.97 -3.79 13.94
CA ASP A 107 -7.23 -4.30 12.79
C ASP A 107 -6.32 -5.47 13.16
N ALA A 108 -5.87 -5.51 14.43
CA ALA A 108 -5.06 -6.61 14.94
C ALA A 108 -5.35 -6.92 16.42
N THR A 109 -5.35 -8.20 16.75
CA THR A 109 -5.39 -8.70 18.13
C THR A 109 -4.04 -9.37 18.42
N LEU A 110 -3.34 -8.88 19.45
CA LEU A 110 -1.98 -9.34 19.79
C LEU A 110 -2.02 -10.39 20.89
N TYR A 111 -1.26 -11.46 20.72
CA TYR A 111 -1.05 -12.52 21.69
C TYR A 111 0.43 -12.69 21.98
N MET A 112 0.74 -13.01 23.23
CA MET A 112 2.06 -13.53 23.55
C MET A 112 2.17 -14.96 23.03
N LYS A 113 3.32 -15.31 22.46
CA LYS A 113 3.55 -16.66 21.93
C LYS A 113 3.21 -17.74 22.97
N GLY A 114 2.33 -18.66 22.61
CA GLY A 114 1.88 -19.76 23.47
C GLY A 114 0.86 -19.38 24.54
N LYS A 115 0.34 -18.15 24.57
CA LYS A 115 -0.76 -17.75 25.46
C LYS A 115 -2.08 -17.63 24.69
N PRO A 116 -3.19 -18.16 25.23
CA PRO A 116 -4.49 -18.12 24.56
C PRO A 116 -5.17 -16.75 24.68
N ASP A 117 -4.83 -15.96 25.70
CA ASP A 117 -5.50 -14.70 25.96
C ASP A 117 -4.81 -13.53 25.22
N PRO A 118 -5.60 -12.64 24.60
CA PRO A 118 -5.07 -11.46 23.93
C PRO A 118 -4.48 -10.47 24.95
N ILE A 119 -3.31 -9.93 24.64
CA ILE A 119 -2.62 -8.96 25.48
C ILE A 119 -2.91 -7.52 25.08
N ALA A 120 -3.28 -7.27 23.82
CA ALA A 120 -3.59 -5.94 23.32
C ALA A 120 -4.49 -6.00 22.07
N LEU A 121 -5.28 -4.96 21.88
CA LEU A 121 -6.01 -4.69 20.64
C LEU A 121 -5.37 -3.51 19.92
N VAL A 122 -5.29 -3.57 18.59
CA VAL A 122 -4.72 -2.51 17.78
C VAL A 122 -5.72 -2.02 16.75
N GLN A 123 -5.83 -0.71 16.63
CA GLN A 123 -6.57 -0.03 15.56
C GLN A 123 -5.63 0.87 14.78
N CYS A 124 -5.78 0.90 13.47
CA CYS A 124 -5.08 1.72 12.51
C CYS A 124 -6.07 2.62 11.79
N LYS A 125 -5.71 3.89 11.61
CA LYS A 125 -6.44 4.81 10.73
C LYS A 125 -5.48 5.55 9.81
N ALA A 126 -5.49 5.15 8.54
CA ALA A 126 -4.82 5.83 7.44
C ALA A 126 -5.69 6.98 6.87
N TRP A 127 -6.16 7.87 7.73
CA TRP A 127 -6.96 9.02 7.29
C TRP A 127 -6.08 10.22 6.96
N ASN A 128 -6.55 11.07 6.06
CA ASN A 128 -5.94 12.36 5.73
C ASN A 128 -6.22 13.46 6.77
N THR A 129 -7.02 13.17 7.79
CA THR A 129 -7.36 14.11 8.86
C THR A 129 -7.05 13.51 10.23
N PRO A 130 -6.62 14.34 11.21
CA PRO A 130 -6.32 13.88 12.56
C PRO A 130 -7.52 13.20 13.23
N VAL A 131 -7.22 12.18 14.03
CA VAL A 131 -8.22 11.36 14.72
C VAL A 131 -8.79 12.11 15.93
N LYS A 132 -10.13 12.19 16.00
CA LYS A 132 -10.87 12.74 17.15
C LYS A 132 -11.17 11.65 18.19
N VAL A 133 -11.77 12.04 19.31
CA VAL A 133 -12.08 11.13 20.42
C VAL A 133 -13.02 9.96 20.07
N ALA A 134 -13.92 10.11 19.09
CA ALA A 134 -14.95 9.11 18.82
C ALA A 134 -14.37 7.75 18.35
N PRO A 135 -13.44 7.67 17.37
CA PRO A 135 -12.72 6.44 17.05
C PRO A 135 -11.98 5.83 18.26
N VAL A 136 -11.32 6.64 19.07
CA VAL A 136 -10.58 6.17 20.25
C VAL A 136 -11.53 5.52 21.27
N ARG A 137 -12.72 6.10 21.47
CA ARG A 137 -13.79 5.51 22.30
C ARG A 137 -14.33 4.21 21.74
N ALA A 138 -14.43 4.10 20.42
CA ALA A 138 -14.86 2.85 19.79
C ALA A 138 -13.89 1.71 20.12
N LEU A 139 -12.57 1.94 20.02
CA LEU A 139 -11.57 0.96 20.44
C LEU A 139 -11.72 0.58 21.92
N GLY A 140 -11.89 1.58 22.81
CA GLY A 140 -12.11 1.35 24.25
C GLY A 140 -13.36 0.50 24.52
N GLY A 141 -14.43 0.67 23.76
CA GLY A 141 -15.64 -0.16 23.85
C GLY A 141 -15.39 -1.63 23.47
N VAL A 142 -14.56 -1.87 22.44
CA VAL A 142 -14.17 -3.24 22.06
C VAL A 142 -13.26 -3.87 23.11
N MET A 143 -12.30 -3.10 23.65
CA MET A 143 -11.42 -3.52 24.74
C MET A 143 -12.22 -3.98 25.96
N HIS A 144 -13.21 -3.19 26.38
CA HIS A 144 -14.10 -3.54 27.49
C HIS A 144 -14.86 -4.85 27.22
N THR A 145 -15.49 -4.97 26.04
CA THR A 145 -16.25 -6.17 25.64
C THR A 145 -15.38 -7.42 25.60
N LYS A 146 -14.17 -7.31 25.04
CA LYS A 146 -13.20 -8.42 24.95
C LYS A 146 -12.38 -8.64 26.22
N LYS A 147 -12.57 -7.82 27.26
CA LYS A 147 -11.82 -7.83 28.53
C LYS A 147 -10.29 -7.68 28.35
N VAL A 148 -9.87 -6.93 27.33
CA VAL A 148 -8.45 -6.63 27.06
C VAL A 148 -8.10 -5.26 27.63
N LYS A 149 -7.06 -5.20 28.46
CA LYS A 149 -6.69 -3.98 29.20
C LYS A 149 -5.84 -2.98 28.41
N ARG A 150 -5.20 -3.42 27.32
CA ARG A 150 -4.30 -2.59 26.52
C ARG A 150 -4.83 -2.38 25.11
N GLY A 151 -4.89 -1.13 24.70
CA GLY A 151 -5.17 -0.72 23.33
C GLY A 151 -3.97 -0.01 22.72
N ILE A 152 -3.85 -0.05 21.40
CA ILE A 152 -2.88 0.74 20.65
C ILE A 152 -3.59 1.31 19.43
N PHE A 153 -3.41 2.61 19.17
CA PHE A 153 -4.06 3.30 18.07
C PHE A 153 -3.00 3.97 17.18
N TRP A 154 -2.91 3.56 15.93
CA TRP A 154 -1.98 4.09 14.94
C TRP A 154 -2.66 5.14 14.05
N SER A 155 -2.05 6.31 13.91
CA SER A 155 -2.48 7.33 12.95
C SER A 155 -1.31 8.15 12.40
N LEU A 156 -1.15 8.17 11.07
CA LEU A 156 -0.10 8.99 10.42
C LEU A 156 -0.37 10.51 10.51
N THR A 157 -1.60 10.91 10.79
CA THR A 157 -2.03 12.30 10.92
C THR A 157 -2.23 12.73 12.39
N GLY A 158 -1.96 11.82 13.32
CA GLY A 158 -2.03 12.08 14.75
C GLY A 158 -3.46 12.24 15.28
N PHE A 159 -3.55 12.86 16.46
CA PHE A 159 -4.78 12.96 17.25
C PHE A 159 -5.08 14.40 17.61
N ILE A 160 -6.36 14.78 17.60
CA ILE A 160 -6.78 16.14 17.89
C ILE A 160 -7.79 16.21 19.05
N GLY A 161 -7.53 17.16 19.94
CA GLY A 161 -8.37 17.51 21.08
C GLY A 161 -8.02 16.74 22.35
N GLN A 162 -8.06 17.48 23.47
CA GLN A 162 -7.81 16.94 24.81
C GLN A 162 -8.67 15.71 25.16
N PRO A 163 -9.97 15.61 24.76
CA PRO A 163 -10.78 14.44 25.06
C PRO A 163 -10.25 13.12 24.49
N ALA A 164 -9.51 13.15 23.37
CA ALA A 164 -8.90 11.95 22.81
C ALA A 164 -7.76 11.45 23.70
N GLN A 165 -6.93 12.37 24.17
CA GLN A 165 -5.78 12.09 25.05
C GLN A 165 -6.24 11.59 26.42
N ASP A 166 -7.18 12.31 27.06
CA ASP A 166 -7.70 11.96 28.38
C ASP A 166 -8.35 10.57 28.37
N TYR A 167 -9.24 10.34 27.39
CA TYR A 167 -9.90 9.05 27.28
C TYR A 167 -8.91 7.92 26.98
N ALA A 168 -7.93 8.14 26.10
CA ALA A 168 -6.93 7.12 25.78
C ALA A 168 -6.15 6.71 27.03
N LYS A 169 -5.71 7.70 27.82
CA LYS A 169 -5.02 7.47 29.10
C LYS A 169 -5.88 6.66 30.06
N ASP A 170 -7.14 7.05 30.26
CA ASP A 170 -8.06 6.39 31.19
C ASP A 170 -8.42 4.96 30.76
N ALA A 171 -8.54 4.73 29.44
CA ALA A 171 -8.90 3.44 28.86
C ALA A 171 -7.70 2.49 28.66
N GLY A 172 -6.45 2.93 28.93
CA GLY A 172 -5.26 2.12 28.67
C GLY A 172 -4.92 1.98 27.19
N ILE A 173 -5.22 3.00 26.39
CA ILE A 173 -4.94 3.07 24.96
C ILE A 173 -3.68 3.92 24.73
N GLN A 174 -2.70 3.33 24.06
CA GLN A 174 -1.53 4.03 23.57
C GLN A 174 -1.82 4.66 22.21
N LEU A 175 -1.77 5.99 22.13
CA LEU A 175 -1.87 6.73 20.87
C LEU A 175 -0.49 6.82 20.25
N LEU A 176 -0.37 6.45 18.97
CA LEU A 176 0.87 6.51 18.19
C LEU A 176 0.63 7.34 16.94
N ASP A 177 1.28 8.50 16.89
CA ASP A 177 1.26 9.35 15.72
C ASP A 177 2.31 8.92 14.67
N GLY A 178 2.38 9.67 13.57
CA GLY A 178 3.33 9.38 12.49
C GLY A 178 4.79 9.38 12.93
N ALA A 179 5.19 10.26 13.85
CA ALA A 179 6.56 10.30 14.36
C ALA A 179 6.82 9.11 15.27
N ASP A 180 5.90 8.80 16.18
CA ASP A 180 6.00 7.63 17.07
C ASP A 180 6.15 6.32 16.27
N ILE A 181 5.39 6.18 15.18
CA ILE A 181 5.43 5.01 14.30
C ILE A 181 6.81 4.88 13.64
N VAL A 182 7.34 5.97 13.08
CA VAL A 182 8.67 5.97 12.47
C VAL A 182 9.75 5.61 13.48
N GLU A 183 9.71 6.19 14.68
CA GLU A 183 10.66 5.87 15.75
C GLU A 183 10.60 4.40 16.16
N ARG A 184 9.39 3.83 16.27
CA ARG A 184 9.20 2.41 16.57
C ARG A 184 9.81 1.50 15.52
N ILE A 185 9.58 1.78 14.25
CA ILE A 185 10.14 0.97 13.16
C ILE A 185 11.68 1.12 13.14
N ARG A 186 12.21 2.31 13.38
CA ARG A 186 13.67 2.55 13.48
C ARG A 186 14.32 1.78 14.62
N ALA A 187 13.60 1.58 15.72
CA ALA A 187 14.09 0.89 16.92
C ALA A 187 14.10 -0.64 16.80
N LEU A 188 13.57 -1.21 15.71
CA LEU A 188 13.72 -2.64 15.43
C LEU A 188 15.18 -3.00 15.12
N ASP A 189 15.54 -4.27 15.35
CA ASP A 189 16.78 -4.84 14.84
C ASP A 189 16.91 -4.57 13.33
N ALA A 190 18.11 -4.26 12.84
CA ALA A 190 18.33 -3.83 11.46
C ALA A 190 17.76 -4.82 10.43
N GLU A 191 18.00 -6.11 10.62
CA GLU A 191 17.49 -7.17 9.74
C GLU A 191 15.95 -7.19 9.68
N LYS A 192 15.28 -7.13 10.84
CA LYS A 192 13.82 -7.12 10.91
C LYS A 192 13.22 -5.85 10.32
N ARG A 193 13.89 -4.71 10.54
CA ARG A 193 13.48 -3.43 9.98
C ARG A 193 13.55 -3.48 8.46
N ASP A 194 14.65 -3.97 7.90
CA ASP A 194 14.88 -3.98 6.46
C ASP A 194 13.94 -5.00 5.77
N GLU A 195 13.67 -6.16 6.39
CA GLU A 195 12.65 -7.12 5.95
C GLU A 195 11.25 -6.51 5.98
N LEU A 196 10.88 -5.83 7.06
CA LEU A 196 9.59 -5.14 7.20
C LEU A 196 9.40 -4.09 6.11
N LEU A 197 10.40 -3.22 5.90
CA LEU A 197 10.31 -2.15 4.90
C LEU A 197 10.23 -2.71 3.49
N THR A 198 11.03 -3.74 3.17
CA THR A 198 10.95 -4.44 1.88
C THR A 198 9.54 -4.95 1.62
N ARG A 199 8.95 -5.66 2.60
CA ARG A 199 7.59 -6.21 2.49
C ARG A 199 6.50 -5.13 2.38
N VAL A 200 6.69 -4.01 3.07
CA VAL A 200 5.74 -2.89 3.08
C VAL A 200 5.66 -2.19 1.74
N PHE A 201 6.81 -1.97 1.10
CA PHE A 201 6.92 -1.27 -0.18
C PHE A 201 6.99 -2.21 -1.40
N GLU A 202 6.81 -3.51 -1.20
CA GLU A 202 6.74 -4.49 -2.29
C GLU A 202 5.43 -4.38 -3.09
N GLY A 203 5.58 -4.32 -4.41
CA GLY A 203 4.48 -4.33 -5.37
C GLY A 203 3.61 -3.07 -5.31
N ASP A 204 2.32 -3.23 -5.57
CA ASP A 204 1.38 -2.10 -5.56
C ASP A 204 0.96 -1.72 -4.13
N TYR A 205 1.65 -0.72 -3.57
CA TYR A 205 1.39 -0.17 -2.24
C TYR A 205 0.61 1.15 -2.26
N GLN A 206 0.35 1.75 -3.44
CA GLN A 206 -0.30 3.06 -3.55
C GLN A 206 -1.75 2.97 -4.03
N THR A 207 -2.11 1.97 -4.84
CA THR A 207 -3.48 1.82 -5.30
C THR A 207 -4.38 1.39 -4.15
N PRO A 208 -5.46 2.12 -3.84
CA PRO A 208 -6.37 1.76 -2.76
C PRO A 208 -6.96 0.37 -2.93
N THR A 209 -7.01 -0.38 -1.84
CA THR A 209 -7.75 -1.64 -1.79
C THR A 209 -9.25 -1.36 -1.58
N CYS A 210 -10.14 -2.15 -2.20
CA CYS A 210 -11.57 -2.01 -1.99
C CYS A 210 -11.97 -2.51 -0.59
N ALA A 211 -12.54 -1.64 0.25
CA ALA A 211 -12.94 -1.97 1.62
C ALA A 211 -14.02 -3.06 1.75
N ALA A 212 -14.75 -3.37 0.67
CA ALA A 212 -15.80 -4.40 0.67
C ALA A 212 -15.38 -5.75 0.09
N CYS A 213 -14.43 -5.80 -0.84
CA CYS A 213 -14.06 -7.06 -1.52
C CYS A 213 -12.57 -7.28 -1.72
N GLY A 214 -11.72 -6.39 -1.20
CA GLY A 214 -10.28 -6.65 -1.10
C GLY A 214 -9.47 -6.51 -2.38
N VAL A 215 -10.10 -6.25 -3.52
CA VAL A 215 -9.37 -6.07 -4.79
C VAL A 215 -8.85 -4.65 -4.91
N LYS A 216 -7.70 -4.49 -5.58
CA LYS A 216 -7.18 -3.16 -5.96
C LYS A 216 -8.22 -2.41 -6.79
N MET A 217 -8.43 -1.15 -6.43
CA MET A 217 -9.37 -0.27 -7.11
C MET A 217 -8.76 0.21 -8.43
N VAL A 218 -9.62 0.72 -9.31
CA VAL A 218 -9.22 1.22 -10.62
C VAL A 218 -9.74 2.63 -10.81
N VAL A 219 -9.01 3.44 -11.56
CA VAL A 219 -9.45 4.80 -11.90
C VAL A 219 -10.69 4.72 -12.78
N ARG A 220 -11.67 5.58 -12.47
CA ARG A 220 -12.91 5.78 -13.22
C ARG A 220 -13.14 7.28 -13.40
N GLN A 221 -13.83 7.64 -14.47
CA GLN A 221 -14.18 9.02 -14.79
C GLN A 221 -15.66 9.29 -14.50
N SER A 222 -15.96 10.53 -14.13
CA SER A 222 -17.32 11.06 -13.97
C SER A 222 -17.35 12.53 -14.40
N GLU A 223 -18.55 13.10 -14.51
CA GLU A 223 -18.73 14.55 -14.77
C GLU A 223 -18.02 15.43 -13.73
N SER A 224 -17.85 14.94 -12.50
CA SER A 224 -17.20 15.65 -11.39
C SER A 224 -15.70 15.37 -11.26
N GLY A 225 -15.09 14.65 -12.21
CA GLY A 225 -13.67 14.27 -12.19
C GLY A 225 -13.44 12.77 -11.96
N SER A 226 -12.16 12.40 -11.78
CA SER A 226 -11.74 11.01 -11.63
C SER A 226 -11.87 10.51 -10.17
N PHE A 227 -12.18 9.23 -10.00
CA PHE A 227 -12.33 8.59 -8.69
C PHE A 227 -11.86 7.14 -8.71
N TRP A 228 -11.62 6.57 -7.53
CA TRP A 228 -11.32 5.14 -7.39
C TRP A 228 -12.63 4.34 -7.38
N GLY A 229 -12.82 3.46 -8.35
CA GLY A 229 -13.96 2.55 -8.45
C GLY A 229 -13.55 1.09 -8.28
N CYS A 230 -14.41 0.29 -7.64
CA CYS A 230 -14.18 -1.15 -7.56
C CYS A 230 -14.35 -1.82 -8.94
N PRO A 231 -13.39 -2.63 -9.42
CA PRO A 231 -13.54 -3.38 -10.68
C PRO A 231 -14.65 -4.44 -10.61
N ASN A 232 -15.01 -4.92 -9.41
CA ASN A 232 -16.15 -5.83 -9.19
C ASN A 232 -17.51 -5.11 -9.17
N TYR A 233 -17.62 -3.88 -9.65
CA TYR A 233 -18.90 -3.18 -9.79
C TYR A 233 -19.96 -3.98 -10.55
N PRO A 234 -19.67 -4.63 -11.69
CA PRO A 234 -20.64 -5.49 -12.37
C PRO A 234 -21.16 -6.65 -11.50
N LYS A 235 -20.37 -7.10 -10.52
CA LYS A 235 -20.71 -8.19 -9.59
C LYS A 235 -21.43 -7.72 -8.32
N GLY A 236 -21.80 -6.44 -8.23
CA GLY A 236 -22.56 -5.89 -7.09
C GLY A 236 -21.76 -5.03 -6.12
N CYS A 237 -20.44 -4.90 -6.26
CA CYS A 237 -19.65 -4.06 -5.35
C CYS A 237 -19.82 -2.56 -5.69
N ARG A 238 -20.30 -1.75 -4.75
CA ARG A 238 -20.60 -0.32 -4.99
C ARG A 238 -19.60 0.67 -4.39
N VAL A 239 -18.50 0.18 -3.82
CA VAL A 239 -17.49 1.04 -3.16
C VAL A 239 -16.83 1.98 -4.17
N LYS A 240 -16.77 3.26 -3.78
CA LYS A 240 -16.03 4.33 -4.45
C LYS A 240 -15.22 5.08 -3.41
N LEU A 241 -14.01 5.51 -3.76
CA LEU A 241 -13.18 6.37 -2.91
C LEU A 241 -12.80 7.65 -3.69
N PRO A 242 -12.69 8.79 -3.00
CA PRO A 242 -12.16 10.00 -3.63
C PRO A 242 -10.71 9.75 -4.08
N ARG A 243 -10.36 10.26 -5.25
CA ARG A 243 -8.97 10.33 -5.70
C ARG A 243 -8.51 11.76 -5.48
N ALA A 244 -7.36 11.95 -4.82
CA ALA A 244 -6.72 13.26 -4.76
C ALA A 244 -6.44 13.72 -6.20
N ALA A 245 -6.77 14.98 -6.48
CA ALA A 245 -6.51 15.60 -7.77
C ALA A 245 -5.00 15.76 -8.00
#